data_AF-A0A969HRT9-F1
#
_entry.id   AF-A0A969HRT9-F1
#
_cell.length_a   1.000
_cell.length_b   1.000
_cell.length_c   1.000
_cell.angle_alpha   90.00
_cell.angle_beta   90.00
_cell.angle_gamma   90.00
#
_symmetry.space_group_name_H-M   'P 1'
#
loop_
_entity.id
_entity.type
_entity.pdbx_description
1 polymer ?
#
loop_
_entity_poly.entity_id
_entity_poly.type
_entity_poly.pdbx_seq_one_letter_code
_entity_poly.pdbx_strand_id
1 'polypeptide(L)'
;MSGQDTYHTQGDHVGRNKIERQIEMGDGSTYNENRIYQSNDFIPKLLTPPPFQPPIFVGREAELQSVHDRLFSGDNFLMLVNGHGGIGKTTFASKYWDRYQDEYSHLAFLFVENGIANALLSLA
;
A
#
# COMPACT_ATOMS: atom_id res chain seq x y z
N MET A 1 24.25 -18.23 -43.94
CA MET A 1 25.08 -17.15 -44.52
C MET A 1 24.53 -15.83 -44.05
N SER A 2 25.36 -15.05 -43.37
CA SER A 2 25.28 -13.59 -43.16
C SER A 2 24.06 -12.99 -42.45
N GLY A 3 24.25 -12.63 -41.18
CA GLY A 3 23.70 -11.42 -40.59
C GLY A 3 24.84 -10.79 -39.78
N GLN A 4 25.38 -9.68 -40.25
CA GLN A 4 26.53 -9.02 -39.64
C GLN A 4 26.04 -8.13 -38.48
N ASP A 5 26.54 -8.38 -37.27
CA ASP A 5 26.37 -7.45 -36.15
C ASP A 5 27.33 -6.27 -36.34
N THR A 6 26.80 -5.12 -36.77
CA THR A 6 27.58 -3.90 -36.93
C THR A 6 27.66 -3.13 -35.61
N TYR A 7 28.80 -3.23 -34.93
CA TYR A 7 29.14 -2.41 -33.77
C TYR A 7 29.77 -1.09 -34.23
N HIS A 8 29.12 0.03 -33.90
CA HIS A 8 29.75 1.35 -33.93
C HIS A 8 29.62 2.02 -32.57
N THR A 9 30.74 2.32 -31.92
CA THR A 9 30.80 3.32 -30.85
C THR A 9 32.17 3.98 -30.88
N GLN A 10 32.19 5.23 -31.36
CA GLN A 10 33.28 6.18 -31.16
C GLN A 10 32.88 7.08 -29.97
N GLY A 11 33.76 7.19 -28.98
CA GLY A 11 33.42 7.69 -27.64
C GLY A 11 33.22 9.20 -27.54
N ASP A 12 32.49 9.61 -26.50
CA ASP A 12 33.02 10.47 -25.43
C ASP A 12 32.07 10.50 -24.22
N HIS A 13 32.66 10.73 -23.06
CA HIS A 13 32.11 10.43 -21.73
C HIS A 13 30.91 11.30 -21.32
N VAL A 14 29.92 10.69 -20.63
CA VAL A 14 29.27 11.13 -19.35
C VAL A 14 27.99 10.30 -19.13
N GLY A 15 27.86 9.68 -17.94
CA GLY A 15 26.59 9.17 -17.40
C GLY A 15 26.20 7.75 -17.81
N ARG A 16 26.65 6.74 -17.05
CA ARG A 16 26.11 5.37 -17.13
C ARG A 16 24.66 5.36 -16.62
N ASN A 17 23.69 5.42 -17.53
CA ASN A 17 22.46 4.65 -17.38
C ASN A 17 22.37 3.74 -18.61
N LYS A 18 22.73 2.47 -18.38
CA LYS A 18 22.73 1.42 -19.38
C LYS A 18 21.28 1.19 -19.79
N ILE A 19 20.90 1.62 -21.00
CA ILE A 19 19.55 1.44 -21.53
C ILE A 19 19.29 -0.07 -21.69
N GLU A 20 18.33 -0.58 -20.93
CA GLU A 20 17.83 -1.94 -21.05
C GLU A 20 16.96 -2.05 -22.30
N ARG A 21 17.40 -2.92 -23.21
CA ARG A 21 16.73 -3.48 -24.40
C ARG A 21 15.41 -2.81 -24.84
N GLN A 22 15.49 -2.02 -25.90
CA GLN A 22 14.34 -1.70 -26.75
C GLN A 22 14.19 -2.81 -27.79
N ILE A 23 13.05 -3.49 -27.83
CA ILE A 23 12.73 -4.48 -28.87
C ILE A 23 11.66 -3.86 -29.77
N GLU A 24 12.04 -3.61 -31.02
CA GLU A 24 11.09 -3.28 -32.08
C GLU A 24 10.42 -4.58 -32.53
N MET A 25 9.11 -4.66 -32.35
CA MET A 25 8.32 -5.75 -32.91
C MET A 25 8.03 -5.44 -34.38
N GLY A 26 8.01 -6.49 -35.20
CA GLY A 26 7.84 -6.38 -36.67
C GLY A 26 6.51 -5.81 -37.15
N ASP A 27 5.64 -5.37 -36.25
CA ASP A 27 4.39 -4.63 -36.53
C ASP A 27 4.52 -3.11 -36.27
N GLY A 28 5.72 -2.63 -35.91
CA GLY A 28 5.99 -1.23 -35.58
C GLY A 28 5.66 -0.85 -34.13
N SER A 29 5.27 -1.81 -33.28
CA SER A 29 5.11 -1.58 -31.85
C SER A 29 6.42 -1.78 -31.09
N THR A 30 6.61 -1.01 -30.02
CA THR A 30 7.81 -1.07 -29.17
C THR A 30 7.41 -1.61 -27.80
N TYR A 31 7.98 -2.74 -27.36
CA TYR A 31 7.85 -3.17 -25.97
C TYR A 31 8.79 -2.31 -25.12
N ASN A 32 8.22 -1.55 -24.18
CA ASN A 32 8.96 -0.89 -23.11
C ASN A 32 8.62 -1.58 -21.79
N GLU A 33 9.52 -2.43 -21.30
CA GLU A 33 9.28 -3.30 -20.15
C GLU A 33 9.25 -2.58 -18.79
N ASN A 34 9.52 -1.26 -18.74
CA ASN A 34 9.67 -0.53 -17.48
C ASN A 34 9.07 0.89 -17.49
N ARG A 35 7.77 1.01 -17.77
CA ARG A 35 7.03 2.25 -17.48
C ARG A 35 5.83 1.97 -16.58
N ILE A 36 6.11 1.75 -15.30
CA ILE A 36 5.16 2.13 -14.26
C ILE A 36 5.08 3.65 -14.34
N TYR A 37 4.03 4.17 -14.96
CA TYR A 37 3.68 5.58 -14.82
C TYR A 37 3.27 5.77 -13.36
N GLN A 38 4.21 6.20 -12.50
CA GLN A 38 3.84 6.90 -11.28
C GLN A 38 3.27 8.23 -11.76
N SER A 39 1.94 8.30 -11.88
CA SER A 39 1.29 9.59 -11.95
C SER A 39 1.73 10.37 -10.70
N ASN A 40 1.97 11.66 -10.88
CA ASN A 40 2.37 12.57 -9.80
C ASN A 40 1.17 12.85 -8.87
N ASP A 41 0.31 11.85 -8.66
CA ASP A 41 -1.00 11.96 -8.07
C ASP A 41 -0.88 11.85 -6.55
N PHE A 42 -1.45 12.86 -5.90
CA PHE A 42 -1.64 12.91 -4.47
C PHE A 42 -2.46 11.71 -4.00
N ILE A 43 -1.86 10.80 -3.23
CA ILE A 43 -2.59 9.71 -2.57
C ILE A 43 -3.26 10.31 -1.32
N PRO A 44 -4.60 10.24 -1.18
CA PRO A 44 -5.27 10.79 -0.01
C PRO A 44 -4.89 10.04 1.27
N LYS A 45 -4.89 10.75 2.40
CA LYS A 45 -4.68 10.12 3.72
C LYS A 45 -5.79 9.12 4.04
N LEU A 46 -7.04 9.45 3.73
CA LEU A 46 -8.18 8.56 3.90
C LEU A 46 -8.48 7.88 2.57
N LEU A 47 -8.26 6.56 2.50
CA LEU A 47 -8.56 5.74 1.34
C LEU A 47 -10.00 5.21 1.37
N THR A 48 -10.63 5.19 2.54
CA THR A 48 -12.05 4.86 2.75
C THR A 48 -12.67 5.80 3.79
N PRO A 49 -14.01 5.85 3.88
CA PRO A 49 -14.68 6.56 4.97
C PRO A 49 -14.17 6.08 6.34
N PRO A 50 -13.99 7.00 7.31
CA PRO A 50 -13.56 6.63 8.65
C PRO A 50 -14.62 5.74 9.32
N PRO A 51 -14.23 4.92 10.32
CA PRO A 51 -15.17 4.12 11.06
C PRO A 51 -16.14 4.97 11.88
N PHE A 52 -17.26 4.37 12.28
CA PHE A 52 -18.16 4.96 13.26
C PHE A 52 -17.41 5.28 14.56
N GLN A 53 -17.66 6.47 15.12
CA GLN A 53 -17.08 6.92 16.38
C GLN A 53 -18.01 6.62 17.57
N PRO A 54 -17.62 5.72 18.48
CA PRO A 54 -18.47 5.40 19.62
C PRO A 54 -18.54 6.58 20.60
N PRO A 55 -19.74 6.98 21.05
CA PRO A 55 -19.90 8.09 22.00
C PRO A 55 -19.38 7.77 23.39
N ILE A 56 -19.33 6.48 23.76
CA ILE A 56 -18.83 6.01 25.04
C ILE A 56 -17.79 4.92 24.78
N PHE A 57 -16.61 5.08 25.38
CA PHE A 57 -15.55 4.08 25.43
C PHE A 57 -14.80 4.28 26.75
N VAL A 58 -14.72 3.23 27.57
CA VAL A 58 -14.18 3.33 28.93
C VAL A 58 -13.42 2.06 29.31
N GLY A 59 -12.34 2.23 30.07
CA GLY A 59 -11.64 1.14 30.75
C GLY A 59 -10.74 0.28 29.85
N ARG A 60 -10.42 0.75 28.64
CA ARG A 60 -9.60 0.04 27.64
C ARG A 60 -8.45 0.89 27.09
N GLU A 61 -8.14 1.97 27.77
CA GLU A 61 -7.08 2.91 27.40
C GLU A 61 -5.71 2.23 27.45
N ALA A 62 -5.46 1.41 28.47
CA ALA A 62 -4.23 0.62 28.59
C ALA A 62 -4.11 -0.42 27.45
N GLU A 63 -5.22 -1.06 27.09
CA GLU A 63 -5.26 -1.99 25.94
C GLU A 63 -4.91 -1.26 24.64
N LEU A 64 -5.52 -0.09 24.38
CA LEU A 64 -5.21 0.74 23.20
C LEU A 64 -3.72 1.11 23.13
N GLN A 65 -3.12 1.52 24.25
CA GLN A 65 -1.70 1.85 24.29
C GLN A 65 -0.85 0.62 24.01
N SER A 66 -1.12 -0.51 24.66
CA SER A 66 -0.35 -1.74 24.45
C SER A 66 -0.40 -2.23 23.00
N VAL A 67 -1.55 -2.05 22.34
CA VAL A 67 -1.72 -2.38 20.92
C VAL A 67 -0.87 -1.49 20.04
N HIS A 68 -0.90 -0.19 20.32
CA HIS A 68 -0.11 0.80 19.59
C HIS A 68 1.40 0.54 19.74
N ASP A 69 1.87 0.39 20.97
CA ASP A 69 3.28 0.11 21.27
C ASP A 69 3.74 -1.16 20.53
N ARG A 70 2.91 -2.19 20.47
CA ARG A 70 3.22 -3.43 19.76
C ARG A 70 3.32 -3.25 18.24
N LEU A 71 2.46 -2.43 17.65
CA LEU A 71 2.48 -2.13 16.21
C LEU A 71 3.68 -1.26 15.82
N PHE A 72 4.12 -0.35 16.71
CA PHE A 72 5.22 0.59 16.43
C PHE A 72 6.60 0.16 16.96
N SER A 73 6.70 -0.93 17.73
CA SER A 73 7.98 -1.42 18.30
C SER A 73 8.86 -2.23 17.33
N GLY A 74 8.47 -2.40 16.07
CA GLY A 74 9.44 -2.65 14.99
C GLY A 74 9.38 -3.97 14.22
N ASP A 75 8.56 -4.96 14.61
CA ASP A 75 8.48 -6.24 13.88
C ASP A 75 7.05 -6.79 13.68
N ASN A 76 6.01 -6.10 14.20
CA ASN A 76 4.63 -6.58 14.13
C ASN A 76 3.78 -5.72 13.19
N PHE A 77 3.76 -6.04 11.91
CA PHE A 77 2.90 -5.35 10.93
C PHE A 77 1.41 -5.72 11.07
N LEU A 78 1.11 -6.86 11.71
CA LEU A 78 -0.23 -7.44 11.77
C LEU A 78 -0.65 -7.74 13.21
N MET A 79 -1.82 -7.27 13.58
CA MET A 79 -2.48 -7.64 14.82
C MET A 79 -3.85 -8.26 14.54
N LEU A 80 -4.08 -9.44 15.13
CA LEU A 80 -5.39 -10.09 15.13
C LEU A 80 -6.06 -9.91 16.50
N VAL A 81 -7.20 -9.22 16.50
CA VAL A 81 -8.02 -9.06 17.71
C VAL A 81 -9.12 -10.11 17.70
N ASN A 82 -9.02 -11.08 18.61
CA ASN A 82 -10.01 -12.15 18.80
C ASN A 82 -10.92 -11.87 19.99
N GLY A 83 -12.10 -12.48 20.00
CA GLY A 83 -13.04 -12.38 21.14
C GLY A 83 -14.47 -12.73 20.76
N HIS A 84 -15.31 -12.92 21.77
CA HIS A 84 -16.72 -13.27 21.60
C HIS A 84 -17.51 -12.18 20.85
N GLY A 85 -18.67 -12.57 20.30
CA GLY A 85 -19.62 -11.61 19.72
C GLY A 85 -20.03 -10.56 20.76
N GLY A 86 -20.20 -9.31 20.35
CA GLY A 86 -20.67 -8.23 21.24
C GLY A 86 -19.63 -7.67 22.23
N ILE A 87 -18.42 -8.23 22.33
CA ILE A 87 -17.37 -7.73 23.26
C ILE A 87 -16.78 -6.36 22.89
N GLY A 88 -17.20 -5.78 21.75
CA GLY A 88 -16.76 -4.45 21.30
C GLY A 88 -15.45 -4.44 20.50
N LYS A 89 -15.11 -5.51 19.76
CA LYS A 89 -13.89 -5.54 18.90
C LYS A 89 -13.89 -4.42 17.84
N THR A 90 -15.02 -4.28 17.13
CA THR A 90 -15.16 -3.21 16.13
C THR A 90 -15.12 -1.83 16.78
N THR A 91 -15.76 -1.67 17.95
CA THR A 91 -15.68 -0.45 18.77
C THR A 91 -14.25 -0.11 19.18
N PHE A 92 -13.46 -1.12 19.55
CA PHE A 92 -12.05 -0.97 19.89
C PHE A 92 -11.23 -0.53 18.68
N ALA A 93 -11.42 -1.17 17.51
CA ALA A 93 -10.75 -0.78 16.27
C ALA A 93 -11.10 0.66 15.85
N SER A 94 -12.38 1.05 15.96
CA SER A 94 -12.81 2.44 15.71
C SER A 94 -12.10 3.45 16.63
N LYS A 95 -11.93 3.13 17.91
CA LYS A 95 -11.24 4.02 18.86
C LYS A 95 -9.74 4.06 18.68
N TYR A 96 -9.15 2.93 18.29
CA TYR A 96 -7.75 2.91 17.90
C TYR A 96 -7.51 3.83 16.69
N TRP A 97 -8.35 3.71 15.66
CA TRP A 97 -8.31 4.59 14.50
C TRP A 97 -8.40 6.05 14.90
N ASP A 98 -9.43 6.42 15.66
CA ASP A 98 -9.67 7.80 16.08
C ASP A 98 -8.47 8.41 16.79
N ARG A 99 -7.86 7.65 17.70
CA ARG A 99 -6.74 8.10 18.54
C ARG A 99 -5.43 8.24 17.77
N TYR A 100 -5.11 7.31 16.88
CA TYR A 100 -3.78 7.20 16.28
C TYR A 100 -3.74 7.49 14.78
N GLN A 101 -4.85 7.90 14.16
CA GLN A 101 -4.92 8.20 12.72
C GLN A 101 -3.85 9.18 12.23
N ASP A 102 -3.36 10.09 13.07
CA ASP A 102 -2.35 11.06 12.67
C ASP A 102 -0.94 10.50 12.55
N GLU A 103 -0.72 9.29 13.06
CA GLU A 103 0.57 8.58 13.01
C GLU A 103 0.71 7.71 11.76
N TYR A 104 -0.33 7.63 10.93
CA TYR A 104 -0.35 6.89 9.68
C TYR A 104 -0.44 7.83 8.47
N SER A 105 0.37 7.58 7.45
CA SER A 105 0.33 8.34 6.19
C SER A 105 -0.96 8.11 5.42
N HIS A 106 -1.45 6.86 5.42
CA HIS A 106 -2.66 6.44 4.72
C HIS A 106 -3.44 5.45 5.58
N LEU A 107 -4.77 5.53 5.49
CA LEU A 107 -5.70 4.83 6.37
C LEU A 107 -6.88 4.29 5.55
N ALA A 108 -7.21 3.02 5.78
CA ALA A 108 -8.39 2.36 5.20
C ALA A 108 -9.09 1.53 6.28
N PHE A 109 -10.36 1.82 6.54
CA PHE A 109 -11.24 1.01 7.37
C PHE A 109 -12.13 0.17 6.45
N LEU A 110 -12.02 -1.15 6.54
CA LEU A 110 -12.68 -2.09 5.63
C LEU A 110 -13.60 -3.02 6.39
N PHE A 111 -14.80 -3.19 5.86
CA PHE A 111 -15.69 -4.27 6.24
C PHE A 111 -15.54 -5.40 5.22
N VAL A 112 -15.12 -6.58 5.69
CA VAL A 112 -14.72 -7.68 4.82
C VAL A 112 -15.62 -8.89 5.09
N GLU A 113 -16.58 -9.13 4.20
CA GLU A 113 -17.44 -10.33 4.25
C GLU A 113 -16.94 -11.44 3.33
N ASN A 114 -16.52 -11.09 2.11
CA ASN A 114 -16.16 -12.03 1.05
C ASN A 114 -14.64 -12.09 0.78
N GLY A 115 -13.82 -11.87 1.82
CA GLY A 115 -12.36 -11.87 1.72
C GLY A 115 -11.75 -10.53 1.30
N ILE A 116 -10.47 -10.34 1.66
CA ILE A 116 -9.80 -9.03 1.58
C ILE A 116 -9.59 -8.54 0.14
N ALA A 117 -9.35 -9.45 -0.80
CA ALA A 117 -9.18 -9.10 -2.21
C ALA A 117 -10.43 -8.40 -2.77
N ASN A 118 -11.62 -8.92 -2.46
CA ASN A 118 -12.87 -8.31 -2.90
C ASN A 118 -13.11 -6.95 -2.25
N ALA A 119 -12.79 -6.79 -0.97
CA ALA A 119 -12.91 -5.51 -0.28
C ALA A 119 -11.95 -4.45 -0.84
N LEU A 120 -10.76 -4.85 -1.30
CA LEU A 120 -9.81 -3.94 -1.95
C LEU A 120 -10.26 -3.57 -3.38
N LEU A 121 -10.82 -4.51 -4.13
CA LEU A 121 -11.36 -4.24 -5.47
C LEU A 121 -12.52 -3.24 -5.45
N SER A 122 -13.30 -3.18 -4.37
CA SER A 122 -14.38 -2.19 -4.25
C SER A 122 -13.90 -0.74 -4.06
N LEU A 123 -12.59 -0.51 -3.92
CA LEU A 123 -12.00 0.81 -3.76
C LEU A 123 -11.54 1.46 -5.08
N ALA A 124 -11.54 0.70 -6.18
CA ALA A 124 -11.06 1.11 -7.50
C ALA A 124 -12.18 1.51 -8.46
#